data_AF-A0A4R9P8S4-F1
#
_entry.id   AF-A0A4R9P8S4-F1
#
_cell.length_a   1.000
_cell.length_b   1.000
_cell.length_c   1.000
_cell.angle_alpha   90.00
_cell.angle_beta   90.00
_cell.angle_gamma   90.00
#
_symmetry.space_group_name_H-M   'P 1'
#
loop_
_entity.id
_entity.type
_entity.pdbx_description
1 polymer ?
#
loop_
_entity_poly.entity_id
_entity_poly.type
_entity_poly.pdbx_seq_one_letter_code
_entity_poly.pdbx_strand_id
1 'polypeptide(L)'
;AGLSREGTFGEKRLAFAGPDGDGFALVEDKADGRAPWAKGGVPADEAIRGFHSVQLRLRDGGATEELLKFMGYQEVDKSGNVRRLAVKNGNGADI
;
A
#
# COMPACT_ATOMS: atom_id res chain seq x y z
N ALA A 1 -12.30 0.55 19.24
CA ALA A 1 -12.36 -0.83 18.72
C ALA A 1 -12.41 -0.74 17.19
N GLY A 2 -11.71 -1.61 16.46
CA GLY A 2 -11.67 -1.59 14.99
C GLY A 2 -10.40 -1.02 14.34
N LEU A 3 -9.40 -0.61 15.13
CA LEU A 3 -8.07 -0.21 14.65
C LEU A 3 -7.02 -1.23 15.12
N SER A 4 -6.11 -1.62 14.24
CA SER A 4 -4.97 -2.52 14.53
C SER A 4 -3.67 -1.84 14.12
N ARG A 5 -2.65 -1.88 14.99
CA ARG A 5 -1.30 -1.40 14.67
C ARG A 5 -0.45 -2.57 14.21
N GLU A 6 0.16 -2.43 13.05
CA GLU A 6 0.92 -3.49 12.39
C GLU A 6 2.24 -2.95 11.84
N GLY A 7 3.17 -3.87 11.54
CA GLY A 7 4.42 -3.57 10.87
C GLY A 7 4.67 -4.58 9.76
N THR A 8 4.98 -4.10 8.56
CA THR A 8 5.36 -4.97 7.43
C THR A 8 6.41 -4.27 6.59
N PHE A 9 7.41 -5.00 6.09
CA PHE A 9 8.49 -4.44 5.27
C PHE A 9 9.17 -3.19 5.88
N GLY A 10 9.27 -3.13 7.21
CA GLY A 10 9.85 -2.00 7.94
C GLY A 10 8.94 -0.77 8.12
N GLU A 11 7.72 -0.79 7.58
CA GLU A 11 6.77 0.33 7.61
C GLU A 11 5.71 0.13 8.70
N LYS A 12 5.37 1.20 9.42
CA LYS A 12 4.28 1.20 10.39
C LYS A 12 2.94 1.36 9.69
N ARG A 13 1.95 0.61 10.16
CA ARG A 13 0.61 0.57 9.56
C ARG A 13 -0.48 0.65 10.62
N LEU A 14 -1.57 1.33 10.27
CA LEU A 14 -2.81 1.35 11.04
C LEU A 14 -3.93 0.77 10.17
N ALA A 15 -4.31 -0.48 10.44
CA ALA A 15 -5.34 -1.21 9.70
C ALA A 15 -6.73 -1.00 10.33
N PHE A 16 -7.75 -0.90 9.48
CA PHE A 16 -9.15 -0.70 9.88
C PHE A 16 -10.14 -1.14 8.80
N ALA A 17 -11.39 -1.35 9.20
CA ALA A 17 -12.48 -1.62 8.27
C ALA A 17 -13.18 -0.32 7.85
N GLY A 18 -13.47 -0.19 6.56
CA GLY A 18 -14.33 0.85 6.01
C GLY A 18 -15.80 0.63 6.37
N PRO A 19 -16.68 1.60 6.06
CA PRO A 19 -18.10 1.54 6.37
C PRO A 19 -18.80 0.30 5.80
N ASP A 20 -18.34 -0.15 4.62
CA ASP A 20 -18.89 -1.30 3.89
C ASP A 20 -18.15 -2.62 4.19
N GLY A 21 -17.20 -2.60 5.13
CA GLY A 21 -16.40 -3.76 5.51
C GLY A 21 -15.10 -3.95 4.71
N ASP A 22 -14.79 -3.04 3.78
CA ASP A 22 -13.53 -3.04 3.03
C ASP A 22 -12.32 -2.88 3.97
N GLY A 23 -11.22 -3.56 3.67
CA GLY A 23 -9.99 -3.45 4.46
C GLY A 23 -9.11 -2.30 3.99
N PHE A 24 -8.84 -1.33 4.88
CA PHE A 24 -7.91 -0.23 4.63
C PHE A 24 -6.74 -0.25 5.61
N ALA A 25 -5.64 0.39 5.21
CA ALA A 25 -4.54 0.67 6.10
C ALA A 25 -3.89 2.01 5.76
N LEU A 26 -3.64 2.84 6.77
CA LEU A 26 -2.71 3.95 6.66
C LEU A 26 -1.29 3.41 6.82
N VAL A 27 -0.37 3.89 5.99
CA VAL A 27 1.05 3.49 6.03
C VAL A 27 1.89 4.75 6.19
N GLU A 28 2.80 4.76 7.17
CA GLU A 28 3.78 5.84 7.32
C GLU A 28 4.89 5.66 6.28
N ASP A 29 4.96 6.58 5.31
CA ASP A 29 6.05 6.66 4.34
C ASP A 29 6.66 8.07 4.34
N LYS A 30 7.89 8.18 4.86
CA LYS A 30 8.63 9.46 4.93
C LYS A 30 9.21 9.88 3.59
N ALA A 31 9.32 8.96 2.64
CA ALA A 31 9.82 9.23 1.30
C ALA A 31 8.72 9.71 0.34
N ASP A 32 7.45 9.67 0.77
CA ASP A 32 6.31 10.10 -0.04
C ASP A 32 6.24 11.63 -0.17
N GLY A 33 6.76 12.13 -1.29
CA GLY A 33 6.81 13.56 -1.62
C GLY A 33 5.53 14.14 -2.24
N ARG A 34 4.47 13.33 -2.44
CA ARG A 34 3.23 13.77 -3.09
C ARG A 34 2.54 14.91 -2.36
N ALA A 35 1.98 15.86 -3.09
CA ALA A 35 1.24 16.95 -2.50
C ALA A 35 -0.09 16.46 -1.87
N PRO A 36 -0.35 16.74 -0.58
CA PRO A 36 -1.60 16.37 0.03
C PRO A 36 -2.74 17.32 -0.37
N TRP A 37 -3.98 16.87 -0.22
CA TRP A 37 -5.15 17.74 -0.30
C TRP A 37 -5.44 18.41 1.06
N ALA A 38 -5.20 19.72 1.17
CA ALA A 38 -5.31 20.44 2.45
C ALA A 38 -6.68 21.11 2.72
N LYS A 39 -7.64 21.03 1.80
CA LYS A 39 -8.94 21.73 1.94
C LYS A 39 -10.05 20.86 2.57
N GLY A 40 -9.71 19.68 3.09
CA GLY A 40 -10.65 18.70 3.64
C GLY A 40 -10.83 18.74 5.16
N GLY A 41 -10.20 19.68 5.87
CA GLY A 41 -10.24 19.77 7.33
C GLY A 41 -9.21 18.88 8.06
N VAL A 42 -8.46 18.06 7.32
CA VAL A 42 -7.27 17.34 7.83
C VAL A 42 -6.03 18.21 7.59
N PRO A 43 -5.16 18.43 8.60
CA PRO A 43 -3.90 19.16 8.43
C PRO A 43 -3.03 18.53 7.34
N ALA A 44 -2.28 19.35 6.61
CA ALA A 44 -1.45 18.90 5.49
C ALA A 44 -0.41 17.83 5.88
N ASP A 45 0.08 17.87 7.13
CA ASP A 45 1.06 16.91 7.64
C ASP A 45 0.46 15.50 7.86
N GLU A 46 -0.86 15.41 8.05
CA GLU A 46 -1.60 14.17 8.36
C GLU A 46 -2.49 13.70 7.18
N ALA A 47 -2.51 14.47 6.09
CA ALA A 47 -3.39 14.21 4.96
C ALA A 47 -2.90 13.04 4.10
N ILE A 48 -3.83 12.24 3.59
CA ILE A 48 -3.55 11.14 2.67
C ILE A 48 -2.94 11.70 1.38
N ARG A 49 -1.80 11.12 0.98
CA ARG A 49 -1.02 11.52 -0.20
C ARG A 49 -1.28 10.69 -1.45
N GLY A 50 -2.00 9.58 -1.30
CA GLY A 50 -2.38 8.68 -2.38
C GLY A 50 -2.34 7.22 -1.93
N PHE A 51 -2.42 6.31 -2.90
CA PHE A 51 -2.16 4.90 -2.62
C PHE A 51 -0.66 4.68 -2.40
N HIS A 52 -0.33 4.03 -1.29
CA HIS A 52 0.99 3.46 -1.04
C HIS A 52 1.13 2.08 -1.70
N SER A 53 0.10 1.24 -1.55
CA SER A 53 0.09 -0.13 -2.07
C SER A 53 -1.33 -0.70 -2.06
N VAL A 54 -1.57 -1.74 -2.85
CA VAL A 54 -2.73 -2.62 -2.72
C VAL A 54 -2.29 -4.01 -2.27
N GLN A 55 -3.16 -4.73 -1.56
CA GLN A 55 -2.91 -6.12 -1.18
C GLN A 55 -3.92 -7.04 -1.87
N LEU A 56 -3.41 -8.09 -2.51
CA LEU A 56 -4.22 -9.11 -3.15
C LEU A 56 -4.21 -10.37 -2.28
N ARG A 57 -5.38 -10.79 -1.82
CA ARG A 57 -5.52 -12.08 -1.12
C ARG A 57 -5.92 -13.14 -2.14
N LEU A 58 -4.96 -13.99 -2.48
CA LEU A 58 -5.11 -15.01 -3.52
C LEU A 58 -5.09 -16.40 -2.90
N ARG A 59 -5.89 -17.32 -3.47
CA ARG A 59 -5.80 -18.75 -3.12
C ARG A 59 -4.49 -19.36 -3.64
N ASP A 60 -4.11 -18.97 -4.84
CA ASP A 60 -2.83 -19.29 -5.49
C ASP A 60 -2.33 -18.03 -6.18
N GLY A 61 -1.09 -17.64 -5.88
CA GLY A 61 -0.47 -16.42 -6.40
C GLY A 61 0.17 -16.58 -7.77
N GLY A 62 0.41 -17.80 -8.25
CA GLY A 62 1.29 -18.06 -9.41
C GLY A 62 0.89 -17.29 -10.68
N ALA A 63 -0.34 -17.50 -11.16
CA ALA A 63 -0.82 -16.86 -12.39
C ALA A 63 -0.89 -15.32 -12.28
N THR A 64 -1.25 -14.79 -11.11
CA THR A 64 -1.27 -13.33 -10.89
C THR A 64 0.14 -12.77 -10.83
N GLU A 65 1.08 -13.47 -10.21
CA GLU A 65 2.49 -13.07 -10.15
C GLU A 65 3.11 -13.06 -11.56
N GLU A 66 2.81 -14.06 -12.39
CA GLU A 66 3.24 -14.10 -13.80
C GLU A 66 2.67 -12.94 -14.61
N LEU A 67 1.37 -12.64 -14.45
CA LEU A 67 0.76 -11.47 -15.10
C LEU A 67 1.42 -10.16 -14.66
N LEU A 68 1.65 -9.97 -13.35
CA LEU A 68 2.30 -8.77 -12.82
C LEU A 68 3.73 -8.64 -13.36
N LYS A 69 4.49 -9.74 -13.45
CA LYS A 69 5.81 -9.76 -14.09
C LYS A 69 5.74 -9.34 -15.55
N PHE A 70 4.76 -9.84 -16.31
CA PHE A 70 4.52 -9.41 -17.69
C PHE A 70 4.20 -7.91 -17.78
N MET A 71 3.50 -7.35 -16.78
CA MET A 71 3.22 -5.91 -16.64
C MET A 71 4.42 -5.08 -16.14
N GLY A 72 5.60 -5.68 -15.93
CA GLY A 72 6.83 -4.98 -15.53
C GLY A 72 7.06 -4.90 -14.02
N TYR A 73 6.27 -5.59 -13.20
CA TYR A 73 6.54 -5.70 -11.76
C TYR A 73 7.64 -6.72 -11.49
N GLN A 74 8.39 -6.52 -10.42
CA GLN A 74 9.35 -7.48 -9.88
C GLN A 74 9.13 -7.67 -8.38
N GLU A 75 9.43 -8.86 -7.86
CA GLU A 75 9.51 -9.07 -6.42
C GLU A 75 10.67 -8.23 -5.86
N VAL A 76 10.36 -7.38 -4.89
CA VAL A 76 11.34 -6.51 -4.22
C VAL A 76 11.55 -6.89 -2.76
N ASP A 77 10.61 -7.62 -2.16
CA ASP A 77 10.72 -8.11 -0.79
C ASP A 77 9.74 -9.27 -0.55
N LYS A 78 9.96 -10.04 0.53
CA LYS A 78 9.10 -11.15 0.95
C LYS A 78 9.10 -11.31 2.47
N SER A 79 7.89 -11.42 3.03
CA SER A 79 7.68 -11.70 4.46
C SER A 79 6.64 -12.80 4.62
N GLY A 80 7.09 -14.00 5.03
CA GLY A 80 6.23 -15.18 5.17
C GLY A 80 5.56 -15.55 3.84
N ASN A 81 4.22 -15.53 3.82
CA ASN A 81 3.40 -15.79 2.64
C ASN A 81 3.05 -14.53 1.83
N VAL A 82 3.57 -13.36 2.20
CA VAL A 82 3.36 -12.10 1.49
C VAL A 82 4.59 -11.77 0.65
N ARG A 83 4.38 -11.53 -0.64
CA ARG A 83 5.40 -11.04 -1.57
C ARG A 83 5.10 -9.60 -1.92
N ARG A 84 6.10 -8.72 -1.84
CA ARG A 84 6.01 -7.32 -2.28
C ARG A 84 6.51 -7.25 -3.72
N LEU A 85 5.63 -6.83 -4.62
CA LEU A 85 5.98 -6.58 -6.01
C LEU A 85 5.94 -5.09 -6.31
N ALA A 86 6.90 -4.58 -7.07
CA ALA A 86 6.98 -3.19 -7.49
C ALA A 86 7.54 -3.05 -8.91
N VAL A 87 7.19 -1.97 -9.60
CA VAL A 87 7.82 -1.59 -10.88
C VAL A 87 9.04 -0.73 -10.57
N LYS A 88 10.22 -1.04 -11.12
CA LYS A 88 11.41 -0.19 -10.92
C LYS A 88 11.16 1.18 -11.54
N ASN A 89 11.31 2.24 -10.75
CA ASN A 89 11.00 3.62 -11.17
C ASN A 89 9.53 3.82 -11.64
N GLY A 90 8.63 2.90 -11.29
CA GLY A 90 7.18 3.10 -11.20
C GLY A 90 6.81 2.80 -9.75
N ASN A 91 5.58 2.61 -9.29
CA ASN A 91 4.22 2.78 -9.77
C ASN A 91 3.47 3.63 -8.73
N GLY A 92 4.16 4.63 -8.16
CA GLY A 92 3.49 5.91 -7.87
C GLY A 92 2.84 6.34 -9.18
N ALA A 93 1.56 6.69 -9.13
CA ALA A 93 0.78 7.04 -10.31
C ALA A 93 0.72 8.57 -10.44
N ASP A 94 1.72 9.34 -10.86
CA ASP A 94 3.09 9.16 -11.38
C ASP A 94 3.98 10.30 -10.84
N ILE A 95 3.55 10.85 -9.70
CA ILE A 95 4.03 12.01 -8.96
C ILE A 95 3.62 11.80 -7.51
#